data_AF-A0AAV8X8H3-F1
#
_entry.id   AF-A0AAV8X8H3-F1
#
_cell.length_a   1.000
_cell.length_b   1.000
_cell.length_c   1.000
_cell.angle_alpha   90.00
_cell.angle_beta   90.00
_cell.angle_gamma   90.00
#
_symmetry.space_group_name_H-M   'P 1'
#
loop_
_entity.id
_entity.type
_entity.pdbx_description
1 polymer ?
#
loop_
_entity_poly.entity_id
_entity_poly.type
_entity_poly.pdbx_seq_one_letter_code
_entity_poly.pdbx_strand_id
1 'polypeptide(L)'
;MAHLTVTQRIEILIFIGCGNKIRTQQEVCNLFNAKYPDNPIIQSTVSKVESKFRETGHVKDLPKSGRPKITQDKKIDIVLSIEENRQSTSTLVASRNEVSQTTVLPNTFSDEATFCLNGTVNHQNYRYRSRTNPHWIIEAHIQHPQKLNVWAGIVTNRIIGPFFFEETLTGERYLSSCKMI
;
A
#
# COMPACT_ATOMS: atom_id res chain seq x y z
N MET A 1 -12.42 11.91 -16.06
CA MET A 1 -13.27 11.53 -17.21
C MET A 1 -14.72 11.71 -16.79
N ALA A 2 -15.54 12.33 -17.64
CA ALA A 2 -16.98 12.37 -17.45
C ALA A 2 -17.52 10.96 -17.15
N HIS A 3 -18.32 10.82 -16.09
CA HIS A 3 -18.91 9.53 -15.74
C HIS A 3 -20.06 9.25 -16.71
N LEU A 4 -19.78 8.48 -17.76
CA LEU A 4 -20.78 8.10 -18.76
C LEU A 4 -21.58 6.89 -18.29
N THR A 5 -22.90 7.04 -18.28
CA THR A 5 -23.84 5.94 -18.06
C THR A 5 -23.79 4.92 -19.20
N VAL A 6 -24.27 3.70 -18.96
CA VAL A 6 -24.35 2.65 -20.00
C VAL A 6 -25.15 3.13 -21.21
N THR A 7 -26.29 3.80 -20.98
CA THR A 7 -27.13 4.37 -22.03
C THR A 7 -26.39 5.40 -22.85
N GLN A 8 -25.68 6.34 -22.22
CA GLN A 8 -24.88 7.35 -22.93
C GLN A 8 -23.78 6.71 -23.79
N ARG A 9 -23.15 5.63 -23.32
CA ARG A 9 -22.16 4.88 -24.12
C ARG A 9 -22.79 4.21 -25.34
N ILE A 10 -24.01 3.66 -25.18
CA ILE A 10 -24.77 3.09 -26.31
C ILE A 10 -25.13 4.17 -27.32
N GLU A 11 -25.58 5.33 -26.87
CA GLU A 11 -25.91 6.45 -27.76
C GLU A 11 -24.70 6.95 -28.55
N ILE A 12 -23.52 7.00 -27.93
CA ILE A 12 -22.27 7.29 -28.63
C ILE A 12 -22.03 6.28 -29.77
N LEU A 13 -22.24 4.98 -29.52
CA LEU A 13 -22.10 3.94 -30.55
C LEU A 13 -23.17 4.06 -31.66
N ILE A 14 -24.40 4.45 -31.31
CA ILE A 14 -25.47 4.74 -32.27
C ILE A 14 -25.06 5.90 -33.18
N PHE A 15 -24.52 7.00 -32.61
CA PHE A 15 -24.10 8.17 -33.38
C PHE A 15 -22.94 7.89 -34.33
N ILE A 16 -21.98 7.04 -33.95
CA ILE A 16 -20.90 6.58 -34.84
C ILE A 16 -21.45 5.87 -36.08
N GLY A 17 -22.64 5.26 -35.96
CA GLY A 17 -23.19 4.35 -36.97
C GLY A 17 -22.52 3.00 -36.80
N CYS A 18 -23.18 2.10 -36.09
CA CYS A 18 -22.69 0.77 -35.73
C CYS A 18 -22.01 0.09 -36.95
N GLY A 19 -20.69 -0.14 -36.85
CA GLY A 19 -19.90 -0.82 -37.88
C GLY A 19 -19.38 0.05 -39.04
N ASN A 20 -20.19 0.99 -39.55
CA ASN A 20 -19.88 1.70 -40.81
C ASN A 20 -19.06 2.99 -40.63
N LYS A 21 -18.82 3.45 -39.39
CA LYS A 21 -18.09 4.70 -39.08
C LYS A 21 -18.59 5.88 -39.94
N ILE A 22 -19.90 6.04 -40.02
CA ILE A 22 -20.55 7.04 -40.88
C ILE A 22 -20.15 8.46 -40.43
N ARG A 23 -19.89 8.65 -39.14
CA ARG A 23 -19.49 9.92 -38.55
C ARG A 23 -18.10 9.82 -37.95
N THR A 24 -17.34 10.89 -38.08
CA THR A 24 -16.06 11.06 -37.39
C THR A 24 -16.30 11.15 -35.87
N GLN A 25 -15.29 10.79 -35.09
CA GLN A 25 -15.38 10.86 -33.62
C GLN A 25 -15.61 12.31 -33.12
N GLN A 26 -15.15 13.31 -33.88
CA GLN A 26 -15.36 14.73 -33.55
C GLN A 26 -16.81 15.15 -33.79
N GLU A 27 -17.43 14.73 -34.89
CA GLU A 27 -18.84 14.99 -35.16
C GLU A 27 -19.74 14.34 -34.10
N VAL A 28 -19.43 13.10 -33.70
CA VAL A 28 -20.14 12.40 -32.62
C VAL A 28 -19.99 13.14 -31.30
N CYS A 29 -18.79 13.64 -31.00
CA CYS A 29 -18.54 14.45 -29.81
C CYS A 29 -19.41 15.73 -29.82
N ASN A 30 -19.48 16.42 -30.96
CA ASN A 30 -20.29 17.63 -31.11
C ASN A 30 -21.79 17.33 -30.93
N LEU A 31 -22.29 16.26 -31.56
CA LEU A 31 -23.69 15.82 -31.43
C LEU A 31 -24.03 15.42 -29.98
N PHE A 32 -23.13 14.69 -29.32
CA PHE A 32 -23.33 14.28 -27.94
C PHE A 32 -23.35 15.49 -27.00
N ASN A 33 -22.41 16.43 -27.15
CA ASN A 33 -22.32 17.63 -26.32
C ASN A 33 -23.50 18.59 -26.56
N ALA A 34 -24.02 18.65 -27.80
CA ALA A 34 -25.24 19.39 -28.10
C ALA A 34 -26.48 18.79 -27.40
N LYS A 35 -26.53 17.46 -27.26
CA LYS A 35 -27.62 16.76 -26.57
C LYS A 35 -27.48 16.77 -25.04
N TYR A 36 -26.24 16.75 -24.53
CA TYR A 36 -25.91 16.70 -23.10
C TYR A 36 -24.96 17.84 -22.72
N PRO A 37 -25.46 19.09 -22.62
CA PRO A 37 -24.61 20.25 -22.30
C PRO A 37 -24.03 20.18 -20.88
N ASP A 38 -24.73 19.54 -19.94
CA ASP A 38 -24.30 19.45 -18.53
C ASP A 38 -23.13 18.47 -18.31
N ASN A 39 -22.86 17.57 -19.27
CA ASN A 39 -21.81 16.56 -19.16
C ASN A 39 -21.06 16.40 -20.49
N PRO A 40 -20.28 17.41 -20.89
CA PRO A 40 -19.58 17.39 -22.17
C PRO A 40 -18.47 16.34 -22.16
N ILE A 41 -18.35 15.65 -23.29
CA ILE A 41 -17.27 14.71 -23.57
C ILE A 41 -16.28 15.31 -24.58
N ILE A 42 -15.15 14.65 -24.73
CA ILE A 42 -14.12 14.93 -25.73
C ILE A 42 -14.01 13.77 -26.71
N GLN A 43 -13.50 14.02 -27.93
CA GLN A 43 -13.33 13.01 -28.98
C GLN A 43 -12.61 11.74 -28.49
N SER A 44 -11.59 11.88 -27.64
CA SER A 44 -10.86 10.72 -27.10
C SER A 44 -11.74 9.80 -26.24
N THR A 45 -12.82 10.32 -25.66
CA THR A 45 -13.81 9.53 -24.93
C THR A 45 -14.63 8.68 -25.90
N VAL A 46 -15.06 9.25 -27.03
CA VAL A 46 -15.75 8.53 -28.11
C VAL A 46 -14.84 7.41 -28.64
N SER A 47 -13.57 7.72 -28.89
CA SER A 47 -12.56 6.74 -29.33
C SER A 47 -12.40 5.58 -28.35
N LYS A 48 -12.25 5.88 -27.06
CA LYS A 48 -12.11 4.85 -26.01
C LYS A 48 -13.35 3.97 -25.89
N VAL A 49 -14.55 4.55 -25.99
CA VAL A 49 -15.81 3.79 -25.97
C VAL A 49 -15.91 2.87 -27.19
N GLU A 50 -15.56 3.36 -28.39
CA GLU A 50 -15.55 2.56 -29.61
C GLU A 50 -14.54 1.41 -29.54
N SER A 51 -13.29 1.69 -29.18
CA SER A 51 -12.23 0.68 -29.06
C SER A 51 -12.58 -0.41 -28.07
N LYS A 52 -13.07 -0.02 -26.88
CA LYS A 52 -13.51 -0.97 -25.86
C LYS A 52 -14.66 -1.84 -26.35
N PHE A 53 -15.63 -1.26 -27.05
CA PHE A 53 -16.75 -2.02 -27.59
C PHE A 53 -16.30 -3.03 -28.65
N ARG A 54 -15.38 -2.64 -29.55
CA ARG A 54 -14.81 -3.56 -30.56
C ARG A 54 -14.01 -4.72 -29.94
N GLU A 55 -13.33 -4.48 -28.83
CA GLU A 55 -12.53 -5.49 -28.13
C GLU A 55 -13.38 -6.45 -27.28
N THR A 56 -14.36 -5.91 -26.55
CA THR A 56 -15.10 -6.67 -25.52
C THR A 56 -16.52 -7.08 -25.93
N GLY A 57 -17.07 -6.47 -26.99
CA GLY A 57 -18.44 -6.68 -27.44
C GLY A 57 -19.53 -6.06 -26.55
N HIS A 58 -19.18 -5.34 -25.48
CA HIS A 58 -20.14 -4.76 -24.56
C HIS A 58 -19.69 -3.41 -23.97
N VAL A 59 -20.66 -2.60 -23.51
CA VAL A 59 -20.41 -1.25 -22.96
C VAL A 59 -20.22 -1.20 -21.43
N LYS A 60 -20.41 -2.33 -20.73
CA LYS A 60 -20.28 -2.42 -19.26
C LYS A 60 -18.85 -2.13 -18.81
N ASP A 61 -18.68 -1.64 -17.60
CA ASP A 61 -17.35 -1.47 -17.02
C ASP A 61 -16.63 -2.80 -16.90
N LEU A 62 -15.36 -2.79 -17.28
CA LEU A 62 -14.51 -3.96 -17.10
C LEU A 62 -14.16 -4.07 -15.62
N PRO A 63 -14.01 -5.29 -15.09
CA PRO A 63 -13.44 -5.47 -13.77
C PRO A 63 -12.09 -4.75 -13.75
N LYS A 64 -11.87 -3.92 -12.72
CA LYS A 64 -10.60 -3.23 -12.55
C LYS A 64 -9.51 -4.29 -12.43
N SER A 65 -8.41 -4.13 -13.17
CA SER A 65 -7.22 -4.94 -12.94
C SER A 65 -6.72 -4.66 -11.52
N GLY A 66 -6.97 -5.61 -10.63
CA GLY A 66 -6.45 -5.58 -9.26
C GLY A 66 -5.01 -6.07 -9.21
N ARG A 67 -4.34 -5.82 -8.09
CA ARG A 67 -3.05 -6.46 -7.78
C ARG A 67 -3.23 -7.99 -7.89
N PRO A 68 -2.38 -8.70 -8.66
CA PRO A 68 -2.43 -10.16 -8.71
C PRO A 68 -2.38 -10.74 -7.29
N LYS A 69 -3.35 -11.57 -6.93
CA LYS A 69 -3.38 -12.25 -5.63
C LYS A 69 -2.54 -13.51 -5.73
N ILE A 70 -1.62 -13.69 -4.79
CA ILE A 70 -0.89 -14.95 -4.61
C ILE A 70 -1.89 -16.04 -4.21
N THR A 71 -1.78 -17.20 -4.86
CA THR A 71 -2.55 -18.42 -4.57
C THR A 71 -2.37 -18.85 -3.12
N GLN A 72 -3.39 -19.48 -2.52
CA GLN A 72 -3.31 -19.93 -1.12
C GLN A 72 -2.16 -20.93 -0.90
N ASP A 73 -1.92 -21.83 -1.85
CA ASP A 73 -0.84 -22.83 -1.77
C ASP A 73 0.53 -22.16 -1.64
N LYS A 74 0.80 -21.17 -2.49
CA LYS A 74 2.04 -20.37 -2.42
C LYS A 74 2.19 -19.62 -1.10
N LYS A 75 1.11 -19.25 -0.41
CA LYS A 75 1.20 -18.63 0.92
C LYS A 75 1.59 -19.65 1.98
N ILE A 76 1.05 -20.87 1.87
CA ILE A 76 1.37 -21.98 2.79
C ILE A 76 2.85 -22.35 2.65
N ASP A 77 3.36 -22.46 1.43
CA ASP A 77 4.77 -22.75 1.15
C ASP A 77 5.73 -21.68 1.73
N ILE A 78 5.36 -20.41 1.60
CA ILE A 78 6.12 -19.31 2.21
C ILE A 78 6.13 -19.44 3.74
N VAL A 79 5.00 -19.76 4.37
CA VAL A 79 4.93 -19.91 5.84
C VAL A 79 5.73 -21.12 6.31
N LEU A 80 5.64 -22.25 5.61
CA LEU A 80 6.40 -23.47 5.92
C LEU A 80 7.91 -23.24 5.79
N SER A 81 8.35 -22.57 4.73
CA SER A 81 9.78 -22.27 4.53
C SER A 81 10.36 -21.29 5.56
N ILE A 82 9.53 -20.43 6.16
CA ILE A 82 9.93 -19.59 7.31
C ILE A 82 10.01 -20.42 8.59
N GLU A 83 9.09 -21.37 8.82
CA GLU A 83 9.10 -22.21 10.02
C GLU A 83 10.27 -23.21 10.01
N GLU A 84 10.59 -23.78 8.85
CA GLU A 84 11.73 -24.70 8.66
C GLU A 84 13.07 -24.04 8.93
N ASN A 85 13.22 -22.75 8.62
CA ASN A 85 14.44 -22.01 8.90
C ASN A 85 14.12 -20.59 9.36
N ARG A 86 13.93 -20.48 10.68
CA ARG A 86 13.55 -19.27 11.42
C ARG A 86 14.55 -18.10 11.29
N GLN A 87 15.75 -18.33 10.74
CA GLN A 87 16.77 -17.30 10.47
C GLN A 87 16.91 -16.96 8.98
N SER A 88 16.02 -17.46 8.11
CA SER A 88 16.10 -17.17 6.67
C SER A 88 15.64 -15.76 6.37
N THR A 89 16.50 -15.02 5.67
CA THR A 89 16.18 -13.67 5.21
C THR A 89 14.96 -13.65 4.29
N SER A 90 14.17 -12.59 4.40
CA SER A 90 13.00 -12.36 3.54
C SER A 90 13.31 -12.44 2.04
N THR A 91 14.51 -12.02 1.64
CA THR A 91 15.02 -12.11 0.27
C THR A 91 15.21 -13.56 -0.17
N LEU A 92 15.76 -14.40 0.70
CA LEU A 92 16.00 -15.81 0.43
C LEU A 92 14.70 -16.62 0.37
N VAL A 93 13.76 -16.30 1.27
CA VAL A 93 12.41 -16.88 1.26
C VAL A 93 11.67 -16.50 -0.02
N ALA A 94 11.80 -15.24 -0.46
CA ALA A 94 11.19 -14.77 -1.70
C ALA A 94 11.76 -15.44 -2.94
N SER A 95 13.08 -15.59 -3.03
CA SER A 95 13.74 -16.26 -4.15
C SER A 95 13.40 -17.74 -4.23
N ARG A 96 13.30 -18.44 -3.07
CA ARG A 96 12.95 -19.87 -3.01
C ARG A 96 11.51 -20.15 -3.44
N ASN A 97 10.60 -19.23 -3.13
CA ASN A 97 9.17 -19.39 -3.42
C ASN A 97 8.75 -18.72 -4.74
N GLU A 98 9.71 -18.21 -5.53
CA GLU A 98 9.48 -17.48 -6.79
C GLU A 98 8.44 -16.35 -6.64
N VAL A 99 8.53 -15.60 -5.54
CA VAL A 99 7.65 -14.47 -5.25
C VAL A 99 8.47 -13.21 -5.04
N SER A 100 7.83 -12.05 -5.23
CA SER A 100 8.44 -10.77 -4.89
C SER A 100 8.74 -10.70 -3.38
N GLN A 101 9.85 -10.08 -2.98
CA GLN A 101 10.17 -9.86 -1.57
C GLN A 101 9.03 -9.15 -0.81
N THR A 102 8.35 -8.21 -1.46
CA THR A 102 7.18 -7.49 -0.90
C THR A 102 5.99 -8.42 -0.63
N THR A 103 5.94 -9.60 -1.25
CA THR A 103 4.93 -10.64 -1.02
C THR A 103 5.20 -11.45 0.24
N VAL A 104 6.46 -11.59 0.63
CA VAL A 104 6.87 -12.30 1.86
C VAL A 104 6.73 -11.39 3.09
N LEU A 105 6.87 -10.08 2.91
CA LEU A 105 6.81 -9.05 3.96
C LEU A 105 5.55 -8.15 3.98
N PRO A 106 4.30 -8.57 3.67
CA PRO A 106 3.19 -7.61 3.70
C PRO A 106 2.87 -7.11 5.12
N ASN A 107 3.37 -7.79 6.17
CA ASN A 107 3.01 -7.56 7.57
C ASN A 107 4.22 -7.65 8.51
N THR A 108 5.39 -7.16 8.08
CA THR A 108 6.57 -7.06 8.94
C THR A 108 6.74 -5.63 9.43
N PHE A 109 6.62 -5.43 10.73
CA PHE A 109 6.93 -4.18 11.42
C PHE A 109 8.24 -4.34 12.17
N SER A 110 9.04 -3.29 12.27
CA SER A 110 10.20 -3.25 13.16
C SER A 110 10.39 -1.84 13.65
N ASP A 111 10.82 -1.69 14.89
CA ASP A 111 11.10 -0.37 15.46
C ASP A 111 12.21 -0.45 16.51
N GLU A 112 12.76 0.72 16.83
CA GLU A 112 13.72 0.92 17.90
C GLU A 112 13.09 1.74 19.03
N ALA A 113 13.31 1.30 20.26
CA ALA A 113 12.93 2.06 21.45
C ALA A 113 14.13 2.23 22.38
N THR A 114 14.39 3.48 22.78
CA THR A 114 15.37 3.81 23.82
C THR A 114 14.70 3.92 25.18
N PHE A 115 15.14 3.11 26.14
CA PHE A 115 14.72 3.17 27.54
C PHE A 115 15.80 3.85 28.38
N CYS A 116 15.42 4.82 29.22
CA CYS A 116 16.32 5.41 30.19
C CYS A 116 16.13 4.74 31.55
N LEU A 117 17.21 4.29 32.19
CA LEU A 117 17.15 3.55 33.47
C LEU A 117 16.78 4.44 34.67
N ASN A 118 16.77 5.76 34.50
CA ASN A 118 16.35 6.73 35.53
C ASN A 118 14.83 6.99 35.53
N GLY A 119 14.04 6.17 34.83
CA GLY A 119 12.58 6.27 34.80
C GLY A 119 12.04 7.43 33.94
N THR A 120 12.89 8.12 33.18
CA THR A 120 12.43 9.14 32.24
C THR A 120 11.78 8.47 31.02
N VAL A 121 10.54 8.83 30.75
CA VAL A 121 9.76 8.31 29.62
C VAL A 121 9.85 9.32 28.46
N ASN A 122 9.99 8.83 27.24
CA ASN A 122 9.95 9.69 26.05
C ASN A 122 8.58 10.40 25.96
N HIS A 123 8.58 11.73 26.06
CA HIS A 123 7.38 12.58 26.06
C HIS A 123 6.50 12.41 24.80
N GLN A 124 7.06 11.97 23.67
CA GLN A 124 6.29 11.70 22.46
C GLN A 124 5.37 10.47 22.59
N ASN A 125 5.77 9.48 23.40
CA ASN A 125 5.01 8.25 23.64
C ASN A 125 4.08 8.35 24.86
N TYR A 126 4.12 9.48 25.57
CA TYR A 126 3.38 9.67 26.83
C TYR A 126 2.40 10.84 26.73
N ARG A 127 1.30 10.61 26.01
CA ARG A 127 0.27 11.64 25.77
C ARG A 127 -0.93 11.46 26.70
N TYR A 128 -0.98 12.27 27.75
CA TYR A 128 -2.16 12.37 28.59
C TYR A 128 -3.24 13.23 27.95
N ARG A 129 -4.49 12.75 28.01
CA ARG A 129 -5.66 13.57 27.68
C ARG A 129 -6.43 13.86 28.96
N SER A 130 -6.51 15.15 29.32
CA SER A 130 -7.33 15.66 30.43
C SER A 130 -8.18 16.81 29.92
N ARG A 131 -9.35 17.04 30.53
CA ARG A 131 -10.20 18.20 30.23
C ARG A 131 -9.61 19.52 30.75
N THR A 132 -8.66 19.44 31.68
CA THR A 132 -7.99 20.60 32.31
C THR A 132 -6.50 20.30 32.43
N ASN A 133 -5.65 21.32 32.27
CA ASN A 133 -4.20 21.17 32.37
C ASN A 133 -3.81 20.69 33.79
N PRO A 134 -3.22 19.49 33.94
CA PRO A 134 -2.87 18.93 35.25
C PRO A 134 -1.61 19.56 35.88
N HIS A 135 -0.90 20.47 35.18
CA HIS A 135 0.34 21.12 35.67
C HIS A 135 1.40 20.13 36.18
N TRP A 136 1.50 18.95 35.57
CA TRP A 136 2.45 17.94 36.02
C TRP A 136 3.85 18.26 35.48
N ILE A 137 4.81 18.49 36.38
CA ILE A 137 6.23 18.64 36.07
C ILE A 137 6.93 17.36 36.54
N ILE A 138 7.63 16.69 35.63
CA ILE A 138 8.51 15.56 35.96
C ILE A 138 9.93 16.12 36.02
N GLU A 139 10.55 16.10 37.19
CA GLU A 139 11.95 16.48 37.34
C GLU A 139 12.85 15.40 36.73
N ALA A 140 13.26 15.59 35.49
CA ALA A 140 14.17 14.70 34.76
C ALA A 140 15.55 15.36 34.62
N HIS A 141 16.26 15.59 35.72
CA HIS A 141 17.57 16.27 35.71
C HIS A 141 18.74 15.32 35.98
N ILE A 142 19.21 14.64 34.93
CA ILE A 142 20.61 14.14 34.86
C ILE A 142 21.08 14.33 33.42
N GLN A 143 22.20 15.02 33.20
CA GLN A 143 22.72 15.34 31.86
C GLN A 143 23.14 14.09 31.05
N HIS A 144 23.36 12.95 31.72
CA HIS A 144 23.80 11.68 31.11
C HIS A 144 23.05 10.46 31.70
N PRO A 145 21.77 10.25 31.36
CA PRO A 145 21.06 9.05 31.79
C PRO A 145 21.64 7.80 31.10
N GLN A 146 21.75 6.69 31.83
CA GLN A 146 22.04 5.39 31.23
C GLN A 146 20.86 4.97 30.35
N LYS A 147 21.15 4.61 29.10
CA LYS A 147 20.17 4.28 28.06
C LYS A 147 20.36 2.84 27.61
N LEU A 148 19.25 2.17 27.34
CA LEU A 148 19.19 0.86 26.73
C LEU A 148 18.40 0.99 25.44
N ASN A 149 19.04 0.75 24.30
CA ASN A 149 18.34 0.71 23.01
C ASN A 149 17.84 -0.71 22.79
N VAL A 150 16.59 -0.84 22.38
CA VAL A 150 15.95 -2.11 22.09
C VAL A 150 15.44 -2.07 20.67
N TRP A 151 15.81 -3.08 19.90
CA TRP A 151 15.20 -3.33 18.61
C TRP A 151 14.28 -4.55 18.70
N ALA A 152 13.10 -4.46 18.10
CA ALA A 152 12.22 -5.60 17.92
C ALA A 152 11.50 -5.54 16.58
N GLY A 153 11.29 -6.71 15.98
CA GLY A 153 10.47 -6.92 14.80
C GLY A 153 9.20 -7.70 15.15
N ILE A 154 8.12 -7.45 14.42
CA ILE A 154 6.88 -8.22 14.46
C ILE A 154 6.62 -8.69 13.04
N VAL A 155 6.56 -10.00 12.84
CA VAL A 155 6.21 -10.62 11.57
C VAL A 155 4.91 -11.38 11.75
N THR A 156 3.84 -10.90 11.10
CA THR A 156 2.50 -11.49 11.18
C THR A 156 1.99 -11.60 12.62
N ASN A 157 2.23 -12.72 13.31
CA ASN A 157 1.81 -12.97 14.70
C ASN A 157 2.98 -13.45 15.59
N ARG A 158 4.22 -13.19 15.18
CA ARG A 158 5.43 -13.58 15.92
C ARG A 158 6.30 -12.35 16.15
N ILE A 159 6.88 -12.26 17.35
CA ILE A 159 7.89 -11.25 17.69
C ILE A 159 9.27 -11.83 17.35
N ILE A 160 10.09 -11.05 16.66
CA ILE A 160 11.51 -11.31 16.36
C ILE A 160 12.32 -10.34 17.23
N GLY A 161 13.23 -10.86 18.05
CA GLY A 161 13.86 -10.07 19.12
C GLY A 161 13.01 -10.08 20.41
N PRO A 162 13.40 -9.40 21.49
CA PRO A 162 14.16 -8.14 21.56
C PRO A 162 15.68 -8.29 21.50
N PHE A 163 16.34 -7.41 20.74
CA PHE A 163 17.79 -7.24 20.80
C PHE A 163 18.12 -6.00 21.62
N PHE A 164 18.93 -6.20 22.66
CA PHE A 164 19.33 -5.16 23.60
C PHE A 164 20.72 -4.64 23.24
N PHE A 165 20.85 -3.32 23.20
CA PHE A 165 22.12 -2.63 22.98
C PHE A 165 22.38 -1.69 24.16
N GLU A 166 23.47 -1.94 24.89
CA GLU A 166 23.89 -1.12 26.03
C GLU A 166 24.57 0.19 25.60
N GLU A 167 24.93 0.31 24.33
CA GLU A 167 25.63 1.47 23.76
C GLU A 167 24.74 2.22 22.75
N THR A 168 25.23 3.39 22.30
CA THR A 168 24.59 4.18 21.26
C THR A 168 24.39 3.35 19.99
N LEU A 169 23.16 3.33 19.48
CA LEU A 169 22.88 2.63 18.23
C LEU A 169 23.49 3.39 17.05
N THR A 170 24.54 2.82 16.45
CA THR A 170 25.12 3.32 15.21
C THR A 170 24.46 2.65 14.00
N GLY A 171 24.52 3.28 12.83
CA GLY A 171 23.95 2.73 11.60
C GLY A 171 24.49 1.34 11.23
N GLU A 172 25.75 1.05 11.56
CA GLU A 172 26.35 -0.28 11.36
C GLU A 172 25.75 -1.36 12.27
N ARG A 173 25.45 -1.02 13.53
CA ARG A 173 24.81 -1.93 14.50
C ARG A 173 23.35 -2.18 14.14
N TYR A 174 22.65 -1.13 13.71
CA TYR A 174 21.30 -1.27 13.15
C TYR A 174 21.29 -2.18 11.93
N LEU A 175 22.19 -1.95 10.97
CA LEU A 175 22.30 -2.78 9.76
C LEU A 175 22.61 -4.25 10.10
N SER A 176 23.46 -4.49 11.09
CA SER A 176 23.80 -5.85 11.54
C SER A 176 22.58 -6.55 12.15
N SER A 177 21.73 -5.81 12.87
CA SER A 177 20.47 -6.31 13.44
C SER A 177 19.45 -6.63 12.35
N CYS A 178 19.31 -5.77 11.33
CA CYS A 178 18.44 -6.01 10.19
C CYS A 178 18.87 -7.21 9.34
N LYS A 179 20.17 -7.55 9.32
CA LYS A 179 20.71 -8.71 8.60
C LYS A 179 20.45 -10.05 9.31
N MET A 180 20.03 -10.04 10.57
CA MET A 180 19.64 -11.24 11.31
C MET A 180 18.17 -11.64 11.07
N ILE A 181 17.46 -10.94 10.19
CA ILE A 181 16.06 -11.17 9.77
C ILE A 181 16.02 -11.71 8.35
#